data_AF-A0A0Q6FVA2-F1
#
_entry.id   AF-A0A0Q6FVA2-F1
#
_cell.length_a   1.000
_cell.length_b   1.000
_cell.length_c   1.000
_cell.angle_alpha   90.00
_cell.angle_beta   90.00
_cell.angle_gamma   90.00
#
_symmetry.space_group_name_H-M   'P 1'
#
loop_
_entity.id
_entity.type
_entity.pdbx_description
1 polymer ?
#
loop_
_entity_poly.entity_id
_entity_poly.type
_entity_poly.pdbx_seq_one_letter_code
_entity_poly.pdbx_strand_id
1 'polypeptide(L)'
;MSRAGTPTPSRWSAERVLWTWRKAVERRGWETEIGGDSPWGWQVTPLETADRDGGDVLLRASGFELYGTHKGLRRDRTLAYVGGLTEGGRPWVRRVPGTITTVAEALAWLVPAEVARREHVRVGSTFMVRMERASATTPSGTYRARTWSAEKKAFVTPCLGHVVTQAPRSWPGVKLVAQKVPA
;
A
#
# COMPACT_ATOMS: atom_id res chain seq x y z
N MET A 1 -30.07 10.50 -2.78
CA MET A 1 -29.75 9.23 -2.06
C MET A 1 -28.24 9.16 -1.86
N SER A 2 -27.77 9.42 -0.63
CA SER A 2 -26.34 9.48 -0.31
C SER A 2 -25.77 8.06 -0.22
N ARG A 3 -24.89 7.66 -1.14
CA ARG A 3 -24.26 6.33 -1.09
C ARG A 3 -23.38 6.25 0.16
N ALA A 4 -23.59 5.19 0.95
CA ALA A 4 -22.74 4.81 2.07
C ALA A 4 -21.27 4.97 1.67
N GLY A 5 -20.55 5.86 2.35
CA GLY A 5 -19.15 6.13 2.08
C GLY A 5 -18.36 4.83 2.14
N THR A 6 -17.45 4.63 1.19
CA THR A 6 -16.52 3.49 1.17
C THR A 6 -15.96 3.31 2.60
N PRO A 7 -16.10 2.12 3.21
CA PRO A 7 -15.72 1.92 4.59
C PRO A 7 -14.25 2.28 4.76
N THR A 8 -13.99 3.38 5.46
CA THR A 8 -12.62 3.86 5.65
C THR A 8 -12.02 3.12 6.85
N PRO A 9 -10.82 2.54 6.72
CA PRO A 9 -10.16 1.83 7.81
C PRO A 9 -9.98 2.65 9.08
N SER A 10 -9.97 3.99 8.96
CA SER A 10 -9.92 4.93 10.09
C SER A 10 -11.06 4.77 11.10
N ARG A 11 -12.20 4.17 10.69
CA ARG A 11 -13.36 3.92 11.58
C ARG A 11 -13.42 2.50 12.13
N TRP A 12 -12.49 1.63 11.75
CA TRP A 12 -12.49 0.25 12.21
C TRP A 12 -11.80 0.13 13.57
N SER A 13 -12.24 -0.83 14.39
CA SER A 13 -11.54 -1.17 15.62
C SER A 13 -10.11 -1.59 15.31
N ALA A 14 -9.19 -1.37 16.27
CA ALA A 14 -7.80 -1.71 16.05
C ALA A 14 -7.58 -3.20 15.77
N GLU A 15 -8.35 -4.05 16.42
CA GLU A 15 -8.38 -5.49 16.19
C GLU A 15 -8.84 -5.84 14.77
N ARG A 16 -9.92 -5.24 14.28
CA ARG A 16 -10.42 -5.47 12.92
C ARG A 16 -9.40 -5.06 11.88
N VAL A 17 -8.72 -3.93 12.10
CA VAL A 17 -7.63 -3.48 11.24
C VAL A 17 -6.54 -4.55 11.23
N LEU A 18 -5.95 -4.85 12.39
CA LEU A 18 -4.86 -5.81 12.47
C LEU A 18 -5.22 -7.15 11.83
N TRP A 19 -6.38 -7.72 12.15
CA TRP A 19 -6.87 -8.97 11.57
C TRP A 19 -6.96 -8.93 10.05
N THR A 20 -7.52 -7.84 9.49
CA THR A 20 -7.73 -7.70 8.04
C THR A 20 -6.41 -7.71 7.27
N TRP A 21 -5.44 -6.89 7.71
CA TRP A 21 -4.16 -6.79 7.00
C TRP A 21 -3.23 -7.95 7.33
N ARG A 22 -3.25 -8.51 8.54
CA ARG A 22 -2.54 -9.76 8.86
C ARG A 22 -3.00 -10.90 7.94
N LYS A 23 -4.31 -11.08 7.76
CA LYS A 23 -4.86 -12.07 6.79
C LYS A 23 -4.43 -11.79 5.35
N ALA A 24 -4.25 -10.53 4.96
CA ALA A 24 -3.76 -10.17 3.64
C ALA A 24 -2.26 -10.50 3.46
N VAL A 25 -1.46 -10.38 4.53
CA VAL A 25 -0.04 -10.80 4.56
C VAL A 25 0.05 -12.33 4.48
N GLU A 26 -0.73 -13.07 5.29
CA GLU A 26 -0.79 -14.54 5.28
C GLU A 26 -1.16 -15.10 3.91
N ARG A 27 -2.16 -14.52 3.24
CA ARG A 27 -2.59 -14.93 1.89
C ARG A 27 -1.50 -14.80 0.82
N ARG A 28 -0.44 -14.05 1.09
CA ARG A 28 0.75 -13.91 0.22
C ARG A 28 1.89 -14.86 0.59
N GLY A 29 1.73 -15.68 1.64
CA GLY A 29 2.80 -16.53 2.17
C GLY A 29 3.89 -15.74 2.89
N TRP A 30 3.60 -14.51 3.31
CA TRP A 30 4.54 -13.66 4.02
C TRP A 30 4.45 -13.87 5.53
N GLU A 31 5.56 -13.61 6.21
CA GLU A 31 5.67 -13.78 7.65
C GLU A 31 4.80 -12.77 8.41
N THR A 32 4.12 -13.23 9.47
CA THR A 32 3.27 -12.38 10.32
C THR A 32 3.75 -12.25 11.74
N GLU A 33 4.89 -12.84 12.04
CA GLU A 33 5.49 -12.87 13.36
C GLU A 33 6.97 -13.19 13.26
N ILE A 34 7.72 -12.77 14.27
CA ILE A 34 9.13 -13.12 14.45
C ILE A 34 9.17 -14.11 15.62
N GLY A 35 9.60 -15.33 15.36
CA GLY A 35 9.77 -16.37 16.37
C GLY A 35 11.25 -16.59 16.71
N GLY A 36 11.53 -16.97 17.96
CA GLY A 36 12.87 -17.34 18.40
C GLY A 36 12.87 -18.12 19.71
N ASP A 37 13.78 -19.08 19.82
CA ASP A 37 13.95 -19.89 21.03
C ASP A 37 14.79 -19.17 22.09
N SER A 38 14.15 -18.70 23.16
CA SER A 38 14.82 -17.98 24.25
C SER A 38 15.18 -18.91 25.41
N PRO A 39 16.06 -18.50 26.34
CA PRO A 39 16.31 -19.26 27.58
C PRO A 39 15.05 -19.53 28.43
N TRP A 40 13.97 -18.77 28.19
CA TRP A 40 12.69 -18.89 28.87
C TRP A 40 11.62 -19.58 28.02
N GLY A 41 12.02 -20.22 26.91
CA GLY A 41 11.15 -20.89 25.95
C GLY A 41 10.96 -20.11 24.65
N TRP A 42 10.16 -20.67 23.75
CA TRP A 42 9.81 -20.07 22.46
C TRP A 42 9.05 -18.75 22.65
N GLN A 43 9.60 -17.67 22.11
CA GLN A 43 8.97 -16.36 22.11
C GLN A 43 8.55 -15.97 20.69
N VAL A 44 7.41 -15.31 20.60
CA VAL A 44 6.84 -14.83 19.33
C VAL A 44 6.50 -13.35 19.47
N THR A 45 7.01 -12.55 18.55
CA THR A 45 6.60 -11.15 18.37
C THR A 45 5.66 -11.05 17.17
N PRO A 46 4.34 -10.89 17.37
CA PRO A 46 3.39 -10.79 16.27
C PRO A 46 3.47 -9.43 15.56
N LEU A 47 2.93 -9.35 14.35
CA LEU A 47 2.62 -8.07 13.72
C LEU A 47 1.61 -7.29 14.57
N GLU A 48 1.87 -6.01 14.71
CA GLU A 48 1.00 -5.03 15.35
C GLU A 48 0.74 -3.86 14.40
N THR A 49 -0.32 -3.08 14.66
CA THR A 49 -0.54 -1.84 13.92
C THR A 49 0.39 -0.76 14.47
N ALA A 50 1.37 -0.34 13.68
CA ALA A 50 2.32 0.70 14.06
C ALA A 50 1.83 2.12 13.73
N ASP A 51 1.11 2.29 12.62
CA ASP A 51 0.62 3.59 12.18
C ASP A 51 -0.64 3.45 11.29
N ARG A 52 -1.45 4.52 11.22
CA ARG A 52 -2.64 4.63 10.38
C ARG A 52 -2.79 6.05 9.86
N ASP A 53 -2.94 6.19 8.55
CA ASP A 53 -3.17 7.48 7.93
C ASP A 53 -3.97 7.32 6.64
N GLY A 54 -4.92 8.22 6.38
CA GLY A 54 -5.65 8.27 5.11
C GLY A 54 -6.42 7.00 4.69
N GLY A 55 -6.63 6.04 5.61
CA GLY A 55 -7.20 4.72 5.29
C GLY A 55 -6.17 3.68 4.87
N ASP A 56 -4.88 4.00 4.93
CA ASP A 56 -3.76 3.07 4.90
C ASP A 56 -3.30 2.72 6.32
N VAL A 57 -2.58 1.61 6.45
CA VAL A 57 -2.05 1.07 7.70
C VAL A 57 -0.62 0.60 7.50
N LEU A 58 0.20 0.81 8.53
CA LEU A 58 1.51 0.18 8.66
C LEU A 58 1.43 -0.90 9.75
N LEU A 59 1.78 -2.13 9.38
CA LEU A 59 1.99 -3.23 10.31
C LEU A 59 3.49 -3.41 10.56
N ARG A 60 3.89 -3.62 11.82
CA ARG A 60 5.29 -3.91 12.18
C ARG A 60 5.39 -5.01 13.24
N ALA A 61 6.50 -5.73 13.22
CA ALA A 61 6.96 -6.59 14.30
C ALA A 61 8.47 -6.39 14.42
N SER A 62 8.97 -6.09 15.62
CA SER A 62 10.40 -5.91 15.89
C SER A 62 10.80 -6.81 17.04
N GLY A 63 11.75 -7.70 16.81
CA GLY A 63 12.19 -8.67 17.81
C GLY A 63 13.49 -9.33 17.43
N PHE A 64 13.87 -10.36 18.19
CA PHE A 64 15.08 -11.13 17.95
C PHE A 64 14.73 -12.45 17.25
N GLU A 65 15.46 -12.75 16.18
CA GLU A 65 15.50 -14.10 15.63
C GLU A 65 16.72 -14.82 16.21
N LEU A 66 16.50 -16.01 16.74
CA LEU A 66 17.54 -16.85 17.35
C LEU A 66 17.95 -17.93 16.36
N TYR A 67 19.23 -17.99 16.02
CA TYR A 67 19.79 -18.96 15.08
C TYR A 67 20.71 -19.95 15.79
N GLY A 68 20.45 -21.25 15.58
CA GLY A 68 21.35 -22.36 15.95
C GLY A 68 21.20 -22.87 17.39
N THR A 69 21.81 -24.04 17.65
CA THR A 69 21.84 -24.73 18.96
C THR A 69 22.78 -24.06 19.98
N HIS A 70 23.62 -23.12 19.55
CA HIS A 70 24.48 -22.35 20.43
C HIS A 70 23.75 -21.12 20.96
N LYS A 71 23.36 -21.20 22.24
CA LYS A 71 22.84 -20.09 23.06
C LYS A 71 23.68 -18.82 22.85
N GLY A 72 23.22 -17.86 22.03
CA GLY A 72 23.84 -16.53 21.98
C GLY A 72 23.71 -15.73 20.68
N LEU A 73 23.47 -16.35 19.53
CA LEU A 73 23.36 -15.61 18.26
C LEU A 73 21.96 -15.01 18.12
N ARG A 74 21.80 -13.77 18.62
CA ARG A 74 20.61 -12.94 18.46
C ARG A 74 20.81 -12.00 17.28
N ARG A 75 19.89 -12.01 16.32
CA ARG A 75 19.85 -11.00 15.27
C ARG A 75 18.57 -10.18 15.40
N ASP A 76 18.74 -8.86 15.47
CA ASP A 76 17.62 -7.94 15.37
C ASP A 76 16.95 -8.11 14.02
N ARG A 77 15.64 -8.32 14.06
CA ARG A 77 14.81 -8.44 12.89
C ARG A 77 13.59 -7.56 13.03
N THR A 78 13.23 -6.91 11.93
CA THR A 78 11.98 -6.15 11.85
C THR A 78 11.23 -6.51 10.58
N LEU A 79 9.98 -6.91 10.75
CA LEU A 79 9.00 -7.02 9.69
C LEU A 79 8.25 -5.69 9.59
N ALA A 80 8.03 -5.21 8.37
CA ALA A 80 7.19 -4.04 8.13
C ALA A 80 6.39 -4.21 6.84
N TYR A 81 5.10 -3.90 6.92
CA TYR A 81 4.16 -3.98 5.81
C TYR A 81 3.24 -2.78 5.78
N VAL A 82 3.09 -2.15 4.62
CA VAL A 82 2.07 -1.12 4.41
C VAL A 82 0.92 -1.69 3.59
N GLY A 83 -0.30 -1.32 3.94
CA GLY A 83 -1.49 -1.76 3.23
C GLY A 83 -2.60 -0.74 3.30
N GLY A 84 -3.64 -0.98 2.52
CA GLY A 84 -4.83 -0.15 2.50
C GLY A 84 -5.98 -0.87 1.82
N LEU A 85 -7.04 -0.14 1.49
CA LEU A 85 -8.14 -0.67 0.70
C LEU A 85 -8.02 -0.22 -0.76
N THR A 86 -8.31 -1.14 -1.67
CA THR A 86 -8.63 -0.79 -3.05
C THR A 86 -10.02 -0.15 -3.11
N GLU A 87 -10.35 0.53 -4.21
CA GLU A 87 -11.70 1.08 -4.44
C GLU A 87 -12.82 0.02 -4.35
N GLY A 88 -12.52 -1.24 -4.69
CA GLY A 88 -13.46 -2.36 -4.50
C GLY A 88 -13.55 -2.87 -3.07
N GLY A 89 -13.00 -2.15 -2.09
CA GLY A 89 -12.99 -2.52 -0.67
C GLY A 89 -12.07 -3.71 -0.33
N ARG A 90 -11.31 -4.24 -1.30
CA ARG A 90 -10.40 -5.36 -1.05
C ARG A 90 -9.08 -4.86 -0.46
N PRO A 91 -8.55 -5.52 0.59
CA PRO A 91 -7.28 -5.13 1.19
C PRO A 91 -6.12 -5.43 0.25
N TRP A 92 -5.17 -4.50 0.18
CA TRP A 92 -3.85 -4.70 -0.41
C TRP A 92 -2.78 -4.55 0.67
N VAL A 93 -1.62 -5.19 0.46
CA VAL A 93 -0.49 -5.10 1.37
C VAL A 93 0.83 -5.28 0.61
N ARG A 94 1.89 -4.62 1.07
CA ARG A 94 3.26 -4.65 0.53
C ARG A 94 4.28 -4.64 1.66
N ARG A 95 5.36 -5.41 1.48
CA ARG A 95 6.52 -5.36 2.37
C ARG A 95 7.30 -4.06 2.13
N VAL A 96 7.77 -3.45 3.21
CA VAL A 96 8.61 -2.26 3.18
C VAL A 96 9.83 -2.47 4.11
N PRO A 97 10.90 -1.67 3.98
CA PRO A 97 12.04 -1.76 4.90
C PRO A 97 11.61 -1.65 6.36
N GLY A 98 12.20 -2.47 7.23
CA GLY A 98 11.88 -2.51 8.66
C GLY A 98 12.21 -1.21 9.42
N THR A 99 13.03 -0.35 8.82
CA THR A 99 13.38 0.99 9.34
C THR A 99 12.25 2.00 9.19
N ILE A 100 11.26 1.74 8.32
CA ILE A 100 10.12 2.65 8.11
C ILE A 100 9.16 2.57 9.29
N THR A 101 8.76 3.73 9.79
CA THR A 101 7.97 3.86 11.02
C THR A 101 6.60 4.48 10.81
N THR A 102 6.38 5.17 9.68
CA THR A 102 5.11 5.82 9.36
C THR A 102 4.52 5.32 8.03
N VAL A 103 3.21 5.44 7.87
CA VAL A 103 2.50 5.21 6.61
C VAL A 103 3.07 6.13 5.54
N ALA A 104 3.24 7.42 5.83
CA ALA A 104 3.75 8.40 4.87
C ALA A 104 5.11 8.00 4.27
N GLU A 105 6.08 7.61 5.12
CA GLU A 105 7.38 7.07 4.69
C GLU A 105 7.21 5.81 3.84
N ALA A 106 6.33 4.90 4.25
CA ALA A 106 6.07 3.66 3.52
C ALA A 106 5.48 3.93 2.14
N LEU A 107 4.52 4.85 2.01
CA LEU A 107 3.96 5.22 0.72
C LEU A 107 4.99 5.92 -0.15
N ALA A 108 5.84 6.79 0.41
CA ALA A 108 6.93 7.45 -0.30
C ALA A 108 7.95 6.44 -0.85
N TRP A 109 8.30 5.42 -0.06
CA TRP A 109 9.17 4.32 -0.48
C TRP A 109 8.60 3.52 -1.67
N LEU A 110 7.28 3.42 -1.74
CA LEU A 110 6.59 2.73 -2.83
C LEU A 110 6.46 3.57 -4.11
N VAL A 111 6.80 4.86 -4.08
CA VAL A 111 6.75 5.72 -5.26
C VAL A 111 7.89 5.33 -6.23
N PRO A 112 7.57 4.97 -7.49
CA PRO A 112 8.61 4.66 -8.46
C PRO A 112 9.55 5.86 -8.68
N ALA A 113 10.84 5.59 -8.93
CA ALA A 113 11.84 6.65 -9.14
C ALA A 113 11.45 7.62 -10.27
N GLU A 114 10.77 7.15 -11.32
CA GLU A 114 10.28 8.00 -12.42
C GLU A 114 9.14 8.95 -12.00
N VAL A 115 8.50 8.70 -10.86
CA VAL A 115 7.40 9.48 -10.29
C VAL A 115 7.87 10.40 -9.17
N ALA A 116 8.86 9.97 -8.37
CA ALA A 116 9.27 10.64 -7.14
C ALA A 116 9.63 12.14 -7.28
N ARG A 117 10.14 12.56 -8.44
CA ARG A 117 10.52 13.96 -8.73
C ARG A 117 9.47 14.72 -9.55
N ARG A 118 8.26 14.19 -9.66
CA ARG A 118 7.20 14.76 -10.48
C ARG A 118 5.94 14.95 -9.64
N GLU A 119 5.17 15.98 -10.01
CA GLU A 119 3.84 16.17 -9.44
C GLU A 119 2.96 14.97 -9.81
N HIS A 120 2.39 14.32 -8.82
CA HIS A 120 1.65 13.07 -9.02
C HIS A 120 0.48 12.92 -8.04
N VAL A 121 -0.50 12.12 -8.44
CA VAL A 121 -1.62 11.69 -7.61
C VAL A 121 -1.61 10.17 -7.61
N ARG A 122 -1.61 9.59 -6.41
CA ARG A 122 -1.68 8.14 -6.24
C ARG A 122 -3.13 7.68 -6.31
N VAL A 123 -3.36 6.63 -7.07
CA VAL A 123 -4.68 6.06 -7.33
C VAL A 123 -4.57 4.53 -7.22
N GLY A 124 -4.67 4.06 -5.97
CA GLY A 124 -4.41 2.66 -5.62
C GLY A 124 -2.95 2.27 -5.89
N SER A 125 -2.74 1.39 -6.88
CA SER A 125 -1.43 0.92 -7.34
C SER A 125 -0.92 1.61 -8.62
N THR A 126 -1.60 2.67 -9.06
CA THR A 126 -1.22 3.47 -10.22
C THR A 126 -1.01 4.91 -9.80
N PHE A 127 -0.04 5.58 -10.41
CA PHE A 127 0.23 7.00 -10.25
C PHE A 127 -0.21 7.73 -11.51
N MET A 128 -1.00 8.79 -11.34
CA MET A 128 -1.19 9.82 -12.37
C MET A 128 -0.04 10.81 -12.23
N VAL A 129 0.77 10.96 -13.26
CA VAL A 129 1.93 11.85 -13.24
C VAL A 129 1.67 13.01 -14.19
N ARG A 130 1.88 14.23 -13.72
CA ARG A 130 1.75 15.43 -14.55
C ARG A 130 2.75 15.39 -15.71
N MET A 131 2.24 15.71 -16.89
CA MET A 131 3.03 15.94 -18.10
C MET A 131 2.88 17.41 -18.53
N GLU A 132 3.93 17.95 -19.14
CA GLU A 132 3.97 19.35 -19.59
C GLU A 132 3.10 19.60 -20.83
N ARG A 133 2.85 18.57 -21.63
CA ARG A 133 2.10 18.67 -22.90
C ARG A 133 0.84 17.82 -22.86
N ALA A 134 -0.25 18.34 -23.42
CA ALA A 134 -1.52 17.60 -23.50
C ALA A 134 -1.44 16.34 -24.36
N SER A 135 -0.66 16.36 -25.45
CA SER A 135 -0.41 15.21 -26.31
C SER A 135 0.35 14.06 -25.63
N ALA A 136 0.98 14.31 -24.47
CA ALA A 136 1.66 13.29 -23.69
C ALA A 136 0.73 12.55 -22.71
N THR A 137 -0.59 12.66 -22.90
CA THR A 137 -1.57 11.94 -22.08
C THR A 137 -1.64 10.48 -22.51
N THR A 138 -1.55 9.56 -21.54
CA THR A 138 -1.73 8.12 -21.78
C THR A 138 -3.06 7.88 -22.50
N PRO A 139 -3.10 7.11 -23.61
CA PRO A 139 -4.33 6.83 -24.33
C PRO A 139 -5.38 6.13 -23.45
N SER A 140 -6.67 6.36 -23.75
CA SER A 140 -7.77 5.68 -23.07
C SER A 140 -7.63 4.16 -23.16
N GLY A 141 -8.05 3.45 -22.12
CA GLY A 141 -7.97 1.99 -22.09
C GLY A 141 -8.09 1.39 -20.71
N THR A 142 -7.91 0.07 -20.62
CA THR A 142 -7.95 -0.66 -19.35
C THR A 142 -6.57 -0.78 -18.74
N TYR A 143 -6.39 -0.26 -17.53
CA TYR A 143 -5.15 -0.26 -16.76
C TYR A 143 -5.35 -0.92 -15.40
N ARG A 144 -4.69 -2.07 -15.17
CA ARG A 144 -4.67 -2.79 -13.87
C ARG A 144 -6.07 -2.94 -13.23
N ALA A 145 -7.06 -3.30 -14.05
CA ALA A 145 -8.49 -3.47 -13.71
C ALA A 145 -9.35 -2.19 -13.60
N ARG A 146 -8.86 -1.03 -14.07
CA ARG A 146 -9.65 0.22 -14.16
C ARG A 146 -9.68 0.74 -15.57
N THR A 147 -10.74 1.47 -15.91
CA THR A 147 -10.86 2.14 -17.21
C THR A 147 -10.34 3.56 -17.08
N TRP A 148 -9.31 3.90 -17.84
CA TRP A 148 -8.79 5.26 -17.97
C TRP A 148 -9.40 5.95 -19.18
N SER A 149 -9.81 7.20 -19.00
CA SER A 149 -10.24 8.10 -20.07
C SER A 149 -9.22 9.23 -20.21
N ALA A 150 -8.52 9.24 -21.34
CA ALA A 150 -7.55 10.29 -21.68
C ALA A 150 -8.23 11.65 -21.82
N GLU A 151 -9.42 11.69 -22.42
CA GLU A 151 -10.24 12.89 -22.61
C GLU A 151 -10.59 13.54 -21.27
N LYS A 152 -11.11 12.75 -20.32
CA LYS A 152 -11.49 13.24 -18.98
C LYS A 152 -10.31 13.38 -18.03
N LYS A 153 -9.13 12.86 -18.40
CA LYS A 153 -7.95 12.68 -17.55
C LYS A 153 -8.33 12.00 -16.21
N ALA A 154 -9.13 10.95 -16.29
CA ALA A 154 -9.75 10.32 -15.14
C ALA A 154 -9.81 8.79 -15.26
N PHE A 155 -9.77 8.12 -14.11
CA PHE A 155 -10.30 6.77 -14.00
C PHE A 155 -11.81 6.84 -13.91
N VAL A 156 -12.48 6.02 -14.71
CA VAL A 156 -13.93 5.93 -14.81
C VAL A 156 -14.42 4.51 -14.54
N THR A 157 -15.65 4.40 -14.06
CA THR A 157 -16.33 3.09 -13.98
C THR A 157 -16.62 2.54 -15.38
N PRO A 158 -16.39 1.25 -15.66
CA PRO A 158 -16.54 0.68 -17.01
C PRO A 158 -17.94 0.81 -17.61
N CYS A 159 -18.98 0.68 -16.77
CA CYS A 159 -20.38 0.61 -17.21
C CYS A 159 -21.11 1.95 -17.24
N LEU A 160 -20.75 2.89 -16.36
CA LEU A 160 -21.47 4.17 -16.20
C LEU A 160 -20.62 5.39 -16.58
N GLY A 161 -19.32 5.21 -16.85
CA GLY A 161 -18.42 6.31 -17.18
C GLY A 161 -18.27 7.37 -16.06
N HIS A 162 -18.70 7.06 -14.84
CA HIS A 162 -18.57 7.93 -13.68
C HIS A 162 -17.10 8.10 -13.31
N VAL A 163 -16.70 9.34 -13.05
CA VAL A 163 -15.34 9.67 -12.59
C VAL A 163 -15.15 9.13 -11.18
N VAL A 164 -14.15 8.28 -11.03
CA VAL A 164 -13.74 7.73 -9.73
C VAL A 164 -12.62 8.56 -9.14
N THR A 165 -11.63 8.90 -9.95
CA THR A 165 -10.54 9.79 -9.59
C THR A 165 -10.09 10.54 -10.82
N GLN A 166 -9.86 11.84 -10.69
CA GLN A 166 -9.48 12.72 -11.78
C GLN A 166 -8.14 13.38 -11.46
N ALA A 167 -7.30 13.53 -12.48
CA ALA A 167 -6.11 14.37 -12.37
C ALA A 167 -6.51 15.85 -12.17
N PRO A 168 -5.70 16.65 -11.46
CA PRO A 168 -5.95 18.08 -11.34
C PRO A 168 -6.19 18.74 -12.70
N ARG A 169 -7.21 19.61 -12.79
CA ARG A 169 -7.59 20.28 -14.05
C ARG A 169 -6.45 21.12 -14.64
N SER A 170 -5.55 21.61 -13.79
CA SER A 170 -4.37 22.38 -14.18
C SER A 170 -3.32 21.55 -14.93
N TRP A 171 -3.40 20.22 -14.92
CA TRP A 171 -2.40 19.38 -15.57
C TRP A 171 -2.58 19.34 -17.08
N PRO A 172 -1.58 19.76 -17.88
CA PRO A 172 -1.67 19.76 -19.34
C PRO A 172 -1.88 18.35 -19.90
N GLY A 173 -1.10 17.37 -19.46
CA GLY A 173 -1.27 15.96 -19.78
C GLY A 173 -0.99 15.04 -18.59
N VAL A 174 -1.29 13.76 -18.75
CA VAL A 174 -1.16 12.76 -17.68
C VAL A 174 -0.52 11.47 -18.18
N LYS A 175 0.61 11.07 -17.57
CA LYS A 175 1.17 9.74 -17.76
C LYS A 175 0.73 8.83 -16.62
N LEU A 176 0.15 7.68 -16.95
CA LEU A 176 -0.09 6.63 -15.97
C LEU A 176 1.18 5.82 -15.76
N VAL A 177 1.59 5.71 -14.50
CA VAL A 177 2.74 4.90 -14.08
C VAL A 177 2.26 3.87 -13.07
N ALA A 178 2.40 2.58 -13.39
CA ALA A 178 2.12 1.54 -12.42
C ALA A 178 3.21 1.55 -11.34
N GLN A 179 2.79 1.38 -10.08
CA GLN A 179 3.72 1.09 -9.01
C GLN A 179 4.53 -0.16 -9.39
N LYS A 180 5.85 -0.03 -9.55
CA LYS A 180 6.71 -1.20 -9.76
C LYS A 180 6.59 -2.09 -8.54
N VAL A 181 6.21 -3.34 -8.79
CA VAL A 181 6.20 -4.39 -7.78
C VAL A 181 7.60 -5.01 -7.87
N PRO A 182 8.52 -4.77 -6.92
CA PRO A 182 9.63 -5.70 -6.77
C PRO A 182 9.03 -7.08 -6.49
N ALA A 183 9.43 -8.05 -7.31
CA ALA A 183 9.00 -9.44 -7.22
C ALA A 183 9.28 -10.00 -5.82
#